data_AF-A0AAU9XGM6-F1
#
_entry.id   AF-A0AAU9XGM6-F1
#
_cell.length_a   1.000
_cell.length_b   1.000
_cell.length_c   1.000
_cell.angle_alpha   90.00
_cell.angle_beta   90.00
_cell.angle_gamma   90.00
#
_symmetry.space_group_name_H-M   'P 1'
#
loop_
_entity.id
_entity.type
_entity.pdbx_description
1 polymer ?
#
loop_
_entity_poly.entity_id
_entity_poly.type
_entity_poly.pdbx_seq_one_letter_code
_entity_poly.pdbx_strand_id
1 'polypeptide(L)'
;MVVGINTCPGNSWANPTERIMSVLNLALNGVSLSREEMSKEKEELIKTPSNMKEMRAAAEKNPDVKAVINDSLQKPLSILNNRFSRLSLKGSQFQILPPASDEQIHEQFLAVHEIDESIKV
;
A
#
# COMPACT_ATOMS: atom_id res chain seq x y z
N MET A 1 -3.81 7.74 -20.99
CA MET A 1 -2.83 6.74 -21.45
C MET A 1 -2.88 5.53 -20.50
N VAL A 2 -3.25 4.34 -20.98
CA VAL A 2 -3.14 3.10 -20.19
C VAL A 2 -1.86 2.41 -20.64
N VAL A 3 -0.81 2.46 -19.82
CA VAL A 3 0.35 1.58 -20.00
C VAL A 3 -0.02 0.24 -19.38
N GLY A 4 -0.61 -0.63 -20.18
CA GLY A 4 -0.85 -2.02 -19.82
C GLY A 4 0.42 -2.82 -20.03
N ILE A 5 1.21 -3.04 -18.98
CA ILE A 5 2.25 -4.07 -19.00
C ILE A 5 1.53 -5.40 -18.82
N ASN A 6 1.24 -6.08 -19.94
CA ASN A 6 0.80 -7.47 -19.89
C ASN A 6 1.92 -8.29 -19.21
N THR A 7 1.72 -8.68 -17.96
CA THR A 7 2.43 -9.85 -17.42
C THR A 7 1.78 -11.08 -18.03
N CYS A 8 2.52 -11.82 -18.85
CA CYS A 8 2.02 -13.00 -19.55
C CYS A 8 1.46 -14.06 -18.59
N PRO A 9 0.31 -14.68 -18.91
CA PRO A 9 0.00 -16.00 -18.35
C PRO A 9 0.93 -17.01 -19.03
N GLY A 10 1.99 -17.41 -18.30
CA GLY A 10 3.02 -18.36 -18.75
C GLY A 10 4.39 -17.70 -18.89
N ASN A 11 5.37 -18.16 -18.09
CA ASN A 11 6.72 -17.59 -17.87
C ASN A 11 6.88 -16.62 -16.70
N SER A 12 6.16 -16.85 -15.61
CA SER A 12 6.35 -16.16 -14.32
C SER A 12 7.79 -16.15 -13.82
N TRP A 13 8.58 -17.17 -14.19
CA TRP A 13 10.01 -17.28 -13.88
C TRP A 13 10.88 -16.23 -14.59
N ALA A 14 10.42 -15.62 -15.69
CA ALA A 14 11.13 -14.59 -16.44
C ALA A 14 10.83 -13.18 -15.93
N ASN A 15 9.66 -12.98 -15.30
CA ASN A 15 9.25 -11.69 -14.74
C ASN A 15 9.88 -11.49 -13.35
N PRO A 16 10.75 -10.47 -13.16
CA PRO A 16 11.37 -10.19 -11.85
C PRO A 16 10.35 -10.03 -10.71
N THR A 17 9.20 -9.42 -10.99
CA THR A 17 8.13 -9.19 -9.99
C THR A 17 7.44 -10.48 -9.57
N GLU A 18 7.28 -11.44 -10.48
CA GLU A 18 6.67 -12.74 -10.13
C GLU A 18 7.67 -13.67 -9.44
N ARG A 19 8.97 -13.55 -9.77
CA ARG A 19 10.04 -14.28 -9.07
C ARG A 19 10.15 -13.93 -7.60
N ILE A 20 9.89 -12.69 -7.22
CA ILE A 20 9.93 -12.25 -5.81
C ILE A 20 8.66 -12.65 -5.05
N MET A 21 7.55 -12.86 -5.76
CA MET A 21 6.25 -13.16 -5.16
C MET A 21 6.26 -14.48 -4.38
N SER A 22 6.99 -15.51 -4.84
CA SER A 22 7.13 -16.77 -4.10
C SER A 22 7.82 -16.59 -2.74
N VAL A 23 8.84 -15.72 -2.66
CA VAL A 23 9.55 -15.38 -1.43
C VAL A 23 8.65 -14.60 -0.48
N LEU A 24 7.87 -13.65 -1.00
CA LEU A 24 6.87 -12.91 -0.22
C LEU A 24 5.78 -13.85 0.33
N ASN A 25 5.26 -14.75 -0.50
CA ASN A 25 4.24 -15.73 -0.09
C ASN A 25 4.76 -16.66 1.00
N LEU A 26 6.02 -17.09 0.93
CA LEU A 26 6.65 -17.88 1.97
C LEU A 26 6.72 -17.10 3.31
N ALA A 27 7.03 -15.81 3.25
CA ALA A 27 7.07 -14.93 4.44
C ALA A 27 5.70 -14.76 5.10
N LEU A 28 4.65 -14.82 4.31
CA LEU A 28 3.25 -14.67 4.72
C LEU A 28 2.58 -16.01 5.05
N ASN A 29 3.28 -17.13 4.91
CA ASN A 29 2.72 -18.44 5.22
C ASN A 29 2.35 -18.52 6.71
N GLY A 30 1.11 -18.92 6.99
CA GLY A 30 0.59 -19.03 8.35
C GLY A 30 0.38 -17.69 9.08
N VAL A 31 0.37 -16.57 8.35
CA VAL A 31 0.10 -15.24 8.90
C VAL A 31 -1.37 -14.87 8.64
N SER A 32 -2.09 -14.51 9.70
CA SER A 32 -3.38 -13.82 9.61
C SER A 32 -3.18 -12.36 10.03
N LEU A 33 -3.72 -11.43 9.25
CA LEU A 33 -3.62 -10.00 9.50
C LEU A 33 -5.01 -9.45 9.80
N SER A 34 -5.12 -8.76 10.93
CA SER A 34 -6.27 -7.96 11.29
C SER A 34 -5.76 -6.62 11.76
N ARG A 35 -6.40 -5.54 11.29
CA ARG A 35 -6.26 -4.24 11.94
C ARG A 35 -6.90 -4.29 13.33
N GLU A 36 -6.52 -3.35 14.17
CA GLU A 36 -7.21 -3.15 15.43
C GLU A 36 -8.59 -2.51 15.19
N GLU A 37 -9.55 -2.86 16.04
CA GLU A 37 -10.86 -2.22 16.00
C GLU A 37 -10.73 -0.78 16.50
N MET A 38 -11.36 0.14 15.77
CA MET A 38 -11.44 1.54 16.14
C MET A 38 -12.70 1.77 17.00
N SER A 39 -12.97 3.02 17.38
CA SER A 39 -14.25 3.36 18.01
C SER A 39 -15.42 3.04 17.06
N LYS A 40 -16.57 2.65 17.62
CA LYS A 40 -17.76 2.26 16.84
C LYS A 40 -18.17 3.31 15.80
N GLU A 41 -18.10 4.59 16.17
CA GLU A 41 -18.38 5.71 15.27
C GLU A 41 -17.45 5.73 14.04
N LYS A 42 -16.14 5.54 14.26
CA LYS A 42 -15.16 5.55 13.16
C LYS A 42 -15.25 4.29 12.31
N GLU A 43 -15.56 3.14 12.94
CA GLU A 43 -15.88 1.90 12.22
C GLU A 43 -17.07 2.07 11.27
N GLU A 44 -18.16 2.66 11.73
CA GLU A 44 -19.35 2.93 10.91
C GLU A 44 -19.04 3.92 9.77
N LEU A 45 -18.28 4.98 10.08
CA LEU A 45 -17.86 5.98 9.11
C LEU A 45 -17.02 5.38 7.97
N ILE A 46 -16.18 4.39 8.26
CA ILE A 46 -15.34 3.73 7.25
C ILE A 46 -16.10 2.63 6.49
N LYS A 47 -17.09 2.00 7.12
CA LYS A 47 -17.91 0.94 6.49
C LYS A 47 -19.02 1.47 5.58
N THR A 48 -19.48 2.70 5.80
CA THR A 48 -20.61 3.29 5.06
C THR A 48 -20.27 3.65 3.60
N PRO A 49 -19.10 4.25 3.29
CA PRO A 49 -18.73 4.58 1.92
C PRO A 49 -18.59 3.35 1.03
N SER A 50 -19.23 3.39 -0.14
CA SER A 50 -19.18 2.30 -1.13
C SER A 50 -17.99 2.41 -2.09
N ASN A 51 -17.38 3.60 -2.17
CA ASN A 51 -16.30 3.91 -3.09
C ASN A 51 -15.30 4.91 -2.51
N MET A 52 -14.14 5.02 -3.15
CA MET A 52 -13.04 5.88 -2.71
C MET A 52 -13.40 7.38 -2.70
N LYS A 53 -14.34 7.83 -3.54
CA LYS A 53 -14.75 9.24 -3.57
C LYS A 53 -15.57 9.59 -2.33
N GLU A 54 -16.53 8.74 -1.98
CA GLU A 54 -17.31 8.87 -0.75
C GLU A 54 -16.42 8.77 0.49
N MET A 55 -15.46 7.84 0.49
CA MET A 55 -14.52 7.69 1.61
C MET A 55 -13.66 8.94 1.81
N ARG A 56 -13.15 9.55 0.72
CA ARG A 56 -12.40 10.81 0.79
C ARG A 56 -13.26 11.95 1.30
N ALA A 57 -14.49 12.10 0.78
CA ALA A 57 -15.42 13.13 1.25
C ALA A 57 -15.81 12.95 2.74
N ALA A 58 -15.91 11.72 3.21
CA ALA A 58 -16.15 11.41 4.62
C ALA A 58 -14.93 11.75 5.50
N ALA A 59 -13.71 11.47 5.01
CA ALA A 59 -12.46 11.82 5.68
C ALA A 59 -12.21 13.33 5.72
N GLU A 60 -12.58 14.09 4.68
CA GLU A 60 -12.51 15.55 4.68
C GLU A 60 -13.38 16.18 5.78
N LYS A 61 -14.54 15.56 6.07
CA LYS A 61 -15.43 15.98 7.17
C LYS A 61 -14.94 15.54 8.55
N ASN A 62 -14.05 14.55 8.60
CA ASN A 62 -13.57 13.92 9.82
C ASN A 62 -12.04 13.79 9.76
N PRO A 63 -11.30 14.88 9.99
CA PRO A 63 -9.85 14.92 9.74
C PRO A 63 -9.04 13.95 10.60
N ASP A 64 -9.59 13.51 11.74
CA ASP A 64 -8.99 12.54 12.65
C ASP A 64 -9.00 11.10 12.10
N VAL A 65 -9.85 10.79 11.12
CA VAL A 65 -9.99 9.44 10.54
C VAL A 65 -8.69 8.93 9.93
N LYS A 66 -7.92 9.80 9.27
CA LYS A 66 -6.61 9.43 8.69
C LYS A 66 -5.66 8.91 9.77
N ALA A 67 -5.60 9.60 10.91
CA ALA A 67 -4.75 9.21 12.03
C ALA A 67 -5.23 7.90 12.66
N VAL A 68 -6.53 7.78 12.95
CA VAL A 68 -7.10 6.59 13.59
C VAL A 68 -6.94 5.33 12.72
N ILE A 69 -7.09 5.45 11.39
CA ILE A 69 -6.82 4.34 10.47
C ILE A 69 -5.34 3.95 10.52
N ASN A 70 -4.43 4.94 10.43
CA ASN A 70 -3.00 4.68 10.49
C ASN A 70 -2.61 3.96 11.79
N ASP A 71 -3.19 4.36 12.92
CA ASP A 71 -2.98 3.74 14.22
C ASP A 71 -3.48 2.29 14.23
N SER A 72 -4.70 2.06 13.72
CA SER A 72 -5.30 0.71 13.64
C SER A 72 -4.47 -0.28 12.80
N LEU A 73 -3.67 0.23 11.86
CA LEU A 73 -2.83 -0.55 10.96
C LEU A 73 -1.43 -0.80 11.51
N GLN A 74 -1.00 -0.13 12.58
CA GLN A 74 0.38 -0.28 13.10
C GLN A 74 0.71 -1.72 13.46
N LYS A 75 -0.23 -2.44 14.08
CA LYS A 75 -0.04 -3.84 14.46
C LYS A 75 0.21 -4.76 13.26
N PRO A 76 -0.68 -4.86 12.25
CA PRO A 76 -0.38 -5.70 11.08
C PRO A 76 0.84 -5.23 10.30
N LEU A 77 1.11 -3.92 10.21
CA LEU A 77 2.33 -3.39 9.57
C LEU A 77 3.60 -3.82 10.30
N SER A 78 3.60 -3.82 11.63
CA SER A 78 4.75 -4.28 12.42
C SER A 78 5.07 -5.77 12.17
N ILE A 79 4.03 -6.61 12.04
CA ILE A 79 4.17 -8.04 11.71
C ILE A 79 4.78 -8.19 10.31
N LEU A 80 4.24 -7.47 9.33
CA LEU A 80 4.75 -7.48 7.95
C LEU A 80 6.21 -7.04 7.90
N ASN A 81 6.54 -5.91 8.54
CA ASN A 81 7.90 -5.39 8.58
C ASN A 81 8.86 -6.39 9.23
N ASN A 82 8.46 -7.03 10.33
CA ASN A 82 9.29 -8.03 10.99
C ASN A 82 9.51 -9.29 10.14
N ARG A 83 8.52 -9.69 9.34
CA ARG A 83 8.64 -10.84 8.43
C ARG A 83 9.51 -10.50 7.22
N PHE A 84 9.25 -9.36 6.58
CA PHE A 84 9.94 -8.95 5.37
C PHE A 84 11.40 -8.56 5.62
N SER A 85 11.74 -8.03 6.80
CA SER A 85 13.13 -7.73 7.15
C SER A 85 14.03 -8.98 7.20
N ARG A 86 13.45 -10.18 7.37
CA ARG A 86 14.19 -11.44 7.37
C ARG A 86 14.38 -12.03 5.98
N LEU A 87 13.75 -11.43 4.95
CA LEU A 87 13.85 -11.92 3.59
C LEU A 87 15.13 -11.45 2.91
N SER A 88 15.67 -12.35 2.10
CA SER A 88 16.77 -12.03 1.20
C SER A 88 16.57 -12.74 -0.14
N LEU A 89 17.11 -12.14 -1.19
CA LEU A 89 17.15 -12.72 -2.52
C LEU A 89 18.58 -12.62 -3.04
N LYS A 90 19.18 -13.76 -3.37
CA LYS A 90 20.56 -13.85 -3.89
C LYS A 90 21.59 -13.12 -3.00
N GLY A 91 21.45 -13.24 -1.68
CA GLY A 91 22.32 -12.59 -0.70
C GLY A 91 22.03 -11.11 -0.44
N SER A 92 21.06 -10.50 -1.14
CA SER A 92 20.62 -9.12 -0.88
C SER A 92 19.38 -9.13 0.01
N GLN A 93 19.43 -8.42 1.13
CA GLN A 93 18.31 -8.29 2.07
C GLN A 93 17.25 -7.34 1.52
N PHE A 94 15.99 -7.60 1.85
CA PHE A 94 14.89 -6.72 1.44
C PHE A 94 14.93 -5.44 2.27
N GLN A 95 14.69 -4.32 1.60
CA GLN A 95 14.58 -3.01 2.25
C GLN A 95 13.12 -2.67 2.48
N ILE A 96 12.81 -2.20 3.68
CA ILE A 96 11.50 -1.69 4.04
C ILE A 96 11.63 -0.17 4.04
N LEU A 97 10.95 0.47 3.10
CA LEU A 97 10.97 1.91 2.97
C LEU A 97 9.91 2.54 3.89
N PRO A 98 10.20 3.72 4.48
CA PRO A 98 9.17 4.48 5.18
C PRO A 98 8.07 4.94 4.21
N PRO A 99 6.87 5.24 4.71
CA PRO A 99 5.83 5.86 3.90
C PRO A 99 6.34 7.18 3.33
N ALA A 100 5.96 7.48 2.10
CA ALA A 100 6.26 8.77 1.48
C ALA A 100 5.55 9.90 2.23
N SER A 101 6.23 11.04 2.40
CA SER A 101 5.59 12.25 2.91
C SER A 101 4.66 12.86 1.87
N ASP A 102 3.73 13.72 2.31
CA ASP A 102 2.82 14.41 1.39
C ASP A 102 3.62 15.28 0.38
N GLU A 103 4.78 15.82 0.79
CA GLU A 103 5.71 16.54 -0.08
C GLU A 103 6.36 15.62 -1.13
N GLN A 104 6.86 14.44 -0.72
CA GLN A 104 7.46 13.48 -1.66
C GLN A 104 6.44 12.98 -2.68
N ILE A 105 5.19 12.80 -2.26
CA ILE A 105 4.09 12.45 -3.15
C ILE A 105 3.85 13.60 -4.13
N HIS A 106 3.77 14.84 -3.65
CA HIS A 106 3.58 16.02 -4.49
C HIS A 106 4.70 16.20 -5.51
N GLU A 107 5.96 16.08 -5.10
CA GLU A 107 7.14 16.13 -5.98
C GLU A 107 7.09 15.05 -7.05
N GLN A 108 6.66 13.82 -6.71
CA GLN A 108 6.44 12.78 -7.72
C GLN A 108 5.37 13.16 -8.73
N PHE A 109 4.24 13.72 -8.28
CA PHE A 109 3.19 14.15 -9.20
C PHE A 109 3.65 15.29 -10.12
N LEU A 110 4.45 16.24 -9.62
CA LEU A 110 5.06 17.29 -10.44
C LEU A 110 5.97 16.69 -11.52
N ALA A 111 6.85 15.76 -11.15
CA ALA A 111 7.75 15.11 -12.11
C ALA A 111 6.99 14.33 -13.20
N VAL A 112 5.87 13.69 -12.86
CA VAL A 112 5.04 12.99 -13.85
C VAL A 112 4.29 14.00 -14.74
N HIS A 113 3.86 15.13 -14.19
CA HIS A 113 3.18 16.19 -14.95
C HIS A 113 4.08 16.85 -16.00
N GLU A 114 5.39 16.96 -15.75
CA GLU A 114 6.36 17.40 -16.77
C GLU A 114 6.40 16.48 -17.99
N ILE A 115 6.03 15.21 -17.83
CA ILE A 115 5.98 14.21 -18.91
C ILE A 115 4.60 14.17 -19.57
N ASP A 116 3.53 14.35 -18.77
CA ASP A 116 2.14 14.31 -19.22
C ASP A 116 1.32 15.45 -18.59
N GLU A 117 1.20 16.55 -19.34
CA GLU A 117 0.45 17.75 -18.96
C GLU A 117 -1.05 17.49 -18.73
N SER A 118 -1.59 16.34 -19.13
CA SER A 118 -2.99 15.99 -18.90
C SER A 118 -3.30 15.59 -17.46
N ILE A 119 -2.27 15.25 -16.68
CA ILE A 119 -2.38 14.90 -15.26
C ILE A 119 -2.54 16.19 -14.46
N LYS A 120 -3.58 16.27 -13.61
CA LYS A 120 -3.74 17.41 -12.70
C LYS A 120 -2.92 17.16 -11.43
N VAL A 121 -2.00 18.07 -11.13
CA VAL A 121 -1.24 18.11 -9.87
C VAL A 121 -1.95 19.00 -8.87
#